data_AF-A0ABD3R6Q3-F1
#
_entry.id   AF-A0ABD3R6Q3-F1
#
_cell.length_a   1.000
_cell.length_b   1.000
_cell.length_c   1.000
_cell.angle_alpha   90.00
_cell.angle_beta   90.00
_cell.angle_gamma   90.00
#
_symmetry.space_group_name_H-M   'P 1'
#
loop_
_entity.id
_entity.type
_entity.pdbx_description
1 polymer ?
#
loop_
_entity_poly.entity_id
_entity_poly.type
_entity_poly.pdbx_seq_one_letter_code
_entity_poly.pdbx_strand_id
1 'polypeptide(L)'
;MPSSPMSLSHRRYHECHHRHDVSLSWTLLYCLIQSTIFVCSLYALVPTRIRSLPRDDASHVKWRIFVVLSVSMLGIGSYPWLFCRNDDADDYDDDEGSSSSLSSSSSSSSSHSHHPWYEYLGLTWRPARDVRIGLHVLSLYLGPLSCAWLGMYHRGRLLRHRRMGEGKGSGRIDIGRLPIYPGLRHLLRSLQTTWVRPTLSSVEYFLLSGDVDYRWTSIRNLVVAPMAEEVVFRACLLPPLLSCTSELSPSTACWIAPLFFGVAHLHHLVEQCRRRRESSSSSSSSSYPTFRRLLMGSLAQWTYTTLFGAYASFVFVSTGSLTPSIVAHAMCNYMGLPDPGFLLANGDPTSSNNGLYVYRRLIVIMYLVGMALFVLGFYSNSMIFPEVSVLPSLLYPGKVMG
;
A
#
# COMPACT_ATOMS: atom_id res chain seq x y z
N MET A 1 28.55 -0.49 57.54
CA MET A 1 27.46 -0.33 56.54
C MET A 1 28.08 0.00 55.20
N PRO A 2 28.12 -0.93 54.23
CA PRO A 2 28.31 -0.59 52.84
C PRO A 2 26.94 -0.44 52.17
N SER A 3 26.72 0.72 51.57
CA SER A 3 25.56 1.07 50.76
C SER A 3 25.55 0.28 49.45
N SER A 4 24.53 -0.55 49.25
CA SER A 4 24.19 -1.16 47.97
C SER A 4 23.80 -0.06 46.95
N PRO A 5 24.24 -0.12 45.68
CA PRO A 5 23.66 0.73 44.65
C PRO A 5 22.30 0.16 44.25
N MET A 6 21.24 0.98 44.38
CA MET A 6 19.94 0.75 43.76
C MET A 6 20.15 0.53 42.25
N SER A 7 19.90 -0.69 41.77
CA SER A 7 19.79 -0.92 40.34
C SER A 7 18.51 -0.27 39.84
N LEU A 8 18.65 0.61 38.84
CA LEU A 8 17.52 1.20 38.13
C LEU A 8 16.72 0.09 37.44
N SER A 9 15.55 -0.23 38.00
CA SER A 9 14.53 -1.11 37.44
C SER A 9 13.73 -0.46 36.30
N HIS A 10 14.37 0.33 35.43
CA HIS A 10 13.67 1.14 34.43
C HIS A 10 13.52 0.46 33.05
N ARG A 11 13.75 -0.86 32.96
CA ARG A 11 13.96 -1.57 31.68
C ARG A 11 12.99 -2.74 31.41
N ARG A 12 11.76 -2.75 31.95
CA ARG A 12 10.78 -3.85 31.74
C ARG A 12 9.48 -3.50 31.00
N TYR A 13 9.21 -2.24 30.65
CA TYR A 13 7.93 -1.85 30.02
C TYR A 13 7.86 -2.03 28.50
N HIS A 14 8.94 -2.47 27.86
CA HIS A 14 8.99 -2.58 26.39
C HIS A 14 8.95 -4.02 25.88
N GLU A 15 9.47 -4.96 26.65
CA GLU A 15 9.56 -6.38 26.29
C GLU A 15 8.18 -7.02 26.25
N CYS A 16 7.90 -7.80 25.20
CA CYS A 16 6.61 -8.43 25.00
C CYS A 16 6.80 -9.92 24.74
N HIS A 17 6.24 -10.76 25.62
CA HIS A 17 6.10 -12.19 25.37
C HIS A 17 4.81 -12.44 24.57
N HIS A 18 4.94 -12.72 23.27
CA HIS A 18 3.78 -12.86 22.40
C HIS A 18 2.92 -14.08 22.78
N ARG A 19 1.59 -13.90 22.82
CA ARG A 19 0.63 -14.99 23.07
C ARG A 19 0.52 -15.92 21.88
N HIS A 20 0.52 -17.23 22.14
CA HIS A 20 0.36 -18.29 21.14
C HIS A 20 -0.86 -19.20 21.41
N ASP A 21 -1.56 -18.95 22.51
CA ASP A 21 -2.73 -19.68 23.00
C ASP A 21 -4.06 -19.19 22.37
N VAL A 22 -3.99 -18.22 21.47
CA VAL A 22 -5.17 -17.59 20.86
C VAL A 22 -5.70 -18.42 19.70
N SER A 23 -6.97 -18.84 19.77
CA SER A 23 -7.59 -19.65 18.71
C SER A 23 -7.68 -18.93 17.36
N LEU A 24 -7.65 -19.68 16.26
CA LEU A 24 -7.86 -19.15 14.91
C LEU A 24 -9.21 -18.41 14.80
N SER A 25 -10.28 -18.98 15.36
CA SER A 25 -11.61 -18.37 15.33
C SER A 25 -11.65 -17.01 16.03
N TRP A 26 -11.03 -16.91 17.21
CA TRP A 26 -10.91 -15.64 17.93
C TRP A 26 -10.10 -14.63 17.13
N THR A 27 -8.99 -15.07 16.53
CA THR A 27 -8.12 -14.23 15.71
C THR A 27 -8.83 -13.68 14.47
N LEU A 28 -9.56 -14.53 13.75
CA LEU A 28 -10.37 -14.11 12.60
C LEU A 28 -11.48 -13.15 13.00
N LEU A 29 -12.12 -13.37 14.15
CA LEU A 29 -13.12 -12.47 14.70
C LEU A 29 -12.50 -11.12 15.07
N TYR A 30 -11.33 -11.10 15.71
CA TYR A 30 -10.59 -9.88 15.99
C TYR A 30 -10.26 -9.11 14.71
N CYS A 31 -9.73 -9.80 13.68
CA CYS A 31 -9.42 -9.19 12.38
C CYS A 31 -10.66 -8.56 11.73
N LEU A 32 -11.79 -9.27 11.79
CA LEU A 32 -13.07 -8.78 11.28
C LEU A 32 -13.53 -7.54 12.05
N ILE A 33 -13.54 -7.59 13.38
CA ILE A 33 -13.96 -6.47 14.24
C ILE A 33 -13.07 -5.26 13.99
N GLN A 34 -11.75 -5.43 13.99
CA GLN A 34 -10.80 -4.33 13.78
C GLN A 34 -11.00 -3.67 12.40
N SER A 35 -11.20 -4.48 11.36
CA SER A 35 -11.47 -3.99 9.99
C SER A 35 -12.82 -3.28 9.89
N THR A 36 -13.85 -3.83 10.54
CA THR A 36 -15.19 -3.22 10.60
C THR A 36 -15.16 -1.90 11.36
N ILE A 37 -14.48 -1.83 12.51
CA ILE A 37 -14.30 -0.58 13.28
C ILE A 37 -13.62 0.47 12.41
N PHE A 38 -12.56 0.10 11.70
CA PHE A 38 -11.86 1.03 10.79
C PHE A 38 -12.80 1.65 9.76
N VAL A 39 -13.61 0.84 9.07
CA VAL A 39 -14.56 1.35 8.06
C VAL A 39 -15.73 2.10 8.70
N CYS A 40 -16.38 1.51 9.70
CA CYS A 40 -17.58 2.05 10.32
C CYS A 40 -17.30 3.34 11.09
N SER A 41 -16.09 3.53 11.62
CA SER A 41 -15.69 4.77 12.29
C SER A 41 -15.86 6.00 11.39
N LEU A 42 -15.64 5.86 10.08
CA LEU A 42 -15.83 6.94 9.10
C LEU A 42 -17.30 7.37 8.96
N TYR A 43 -18.24 6.49 9.29
CA TYR A 43 -19.67 6.77 9.24
C TYR A 43 -20.24 7.19 10.59
N ALA A 44 -19.71 6.62 11.67
CA ALA A 44 -20.15 6.85 13.03
C ALA A 44 -19.54 8.12 13.64
N LEU A 45 -18.24 8.35 13.44
CA LEU A 45 -17.50 9.42 14.12
C LEU A 45 -17.38 10.71 13.28
N VAL A 46 -17.59 10.63 11.96
CA VAL A 46 -17.64 11.82 11.11
C VAL A 46 -19.05 12.42 11.18
N PRO A 47 -19.20 13.68 11.63
CA PRO A 47 -20.52 14.31 11.79
C PRO A 47 -21.34 14.29 10.49
N THR A 48 -22.65 14.10 10.59
CA THR A 48 -23.56 14.06 9.42
C THR A 48 -23.46 15.32 8.55
N ARG A 49 -23.32 16.50 9.16
CA ARG A 49 -23.11 17.79 8.47
C ARG A 49 -21.85 17.81 7.60
N ILE A 50 -20.81 17.07 8.01
CA ILE A 50 -19.56 16.94 7.27
C ILE A 50 -19.69 15.86 6.19
N ARG A 51 -20.37 14.75 6.49
CA ARG A 51 -20.60 13.67 5.51
C ARG A 51 -21.47 14.10 4.33
N SER A 52 -22.31 15.13 4.49
CA SER A 52 -23.08 15.71 3.39
C SER A 52 -22.24 16.57 2.43
N LEU A 53 -21.02 16.96 2.81
CA LEU A 53 -20.12 17.69 1.92
C LEU A 53 -19.51 16.75 0.87
N PRO A 54 -19.06 17.30 -0.29
CA PRO A 54 -18.29 16.54 -1.26
C PRO A 54 -17.14 15.76 -0.60
N ARG A 55 -16.84 14.56 -1.10
CA ARG A 55 -15.81 13.68 -0.49
C ARG A 55 -14.41 14.29 -0.49
N ASP A 56 -14.14 15.19 -1.43
CA ASP A 56 -12.86 15.86 -1.62
C ASP A 56 -12.83 17.27 -0.98
N ASP A 57 -13.93 17.69 -0.34
CA ASP A 57 -13.95 18.90 0.50
C ASP A 57 -12.93 18.79 1.64
N ALA A 58 -12.15 19.85 1.86
CA ALA A 58 -11.07 19.84 2.83
C ALA A 58 -11.54 19.54 4.26
N SER A 59 -12.72 20.01 4.67
CA SER A 59 -13.26 19.74 6.01
C SER A 59 -13.64 18.28 6.14
N HIS A 60 -14.27 17.72 5.11
CA HIS A 60 -14.59 16.29 5.05
C HIS A 60 -13.31 15.44 5.10
N VAL A 61 -12.30 15.79 4.30
CA VAL A 61 -11.01 15.08 4.28
C VAL A 61 -10.30 15.14 5.63
N LYS A 62 -10.22 16.32 6.27
CA LYS A 62 -9.60 16.49 7.60
C LYS A 62 -10.26 15.63 8.67
N TRP A 63 -11.60 15.61 8.72
CA TRP A 63 -12.33 14.77 9.68
C TRP A 63 -12.07 13.28 9.46
N ARG A 64 -12.04 12.83 8.20
CA ARG A 64 -11.69 11.45 7.89
C ARG A 64 -10.27 11.12 8.30
N ILE A 65 -9.30 12.00 8.02
CA ILE A 65 -7.90 11.88 8.46
C ILE A 65 -7.82 11.73 9.98
N PHE A 66 -8.49 12.61 10.73
CA PHE A 66 -8.50 12.57 12.18
C PHE A 66 -9.04 11.24 12.72
N VAL A 67 -10.18 10.78 12.17
CA VAL A 67 -10.82 9.52 12.58
C VAL A 67 -9.93 8.32 12.28
N VAL A 68 -9.38 8.20 11.05
CA VAL A 68 -8.56 7.03 10.69
C VAL A 68 -7.27 6.98 11.50
N LEU A 69 -6.61 8.12 11.73
CA LEU A 69 -5.40 8.16 12.55
C LEU A 69 -5.70 7.79 14.01
N SER A 70 -6.83 8.26 14.56
CA SER A 70 -7.25 7.88 15.91
C SER A 70 -7.48 6.38 16.05
N VAL A 71 -8.19 5.77 15.09
CA VAL A 71 -8.41 4.30 15.08
C VAL A 71 -7.11 3.53 14.90
N SER A 72 -6.20 3.99 14.03
CA SER A 72 -4.88 3.38 13.84
C SER A 72 -4.05 3.42 15.14
N MET A 73 -4.04 4.56 15.85
CA MET A 73 -3.34 4.68 17.13
C MET A 73 -3.94 3.80 18.22
N LEU A 74 -5.27 3.68 18.29
CA LEU A 74 -5.94 2.75 19.20
C LEU A 74 -5.62 1.28 18.87
N GLY A 75 -5.50 0.94 17.58
CA GLY A 75 -5.07 -0.38 17.15
C GLY A 75 -3.64 -0.71 17.60
N ILE A 76 -2.71 0.22 17.42
CA ILE A 76 -1.32 0.09 17.88
C ILE A 76 -1.27 -0.02 19.42
N GLY A 77 -1.98 0.88 20.12
CA GLY A 77 -1.94 0.96 21.58
C GLY A 77 -2.64 -0.22 22.29
N SER A 78 -3.62 -0.85 21.64
CA SER A 78 -4.29 -2.03 22.20
C SER A 78 -3.50 -3.33 21.99
N TYR A 79 -2.53 -3.34 21.06
CA TYR A 79 -1.78 -4.55 20.73
C TYR A 79 -1.03 -5.17 21.92
N PRO A 80 -0.26 -4.43 22.73
CA PRO A 80 0.45 -5.03 23.87
C PRO A 80 -0.50 -5.66 24.88
N TRP A 81 -1.66 -5.04 25.11
CA TRP A 81 -2.65 -5.54 26.06
C TRP A 81 -3.35 -6.82 25.59
N LEU A 82 -3.58 -6.95 24.27
CA LEU A 82 -4.26 -8.10 23.69
C LEU A 82 -3.34 -9.30 23.44
N PHE A 83 -2.09 -9.04 23.04
CA PHE A 83 -1.21 -10.06 22.47
C PHE A 83 0.11 -10.27 23.21
N CYS A 84 0.45 -9.45 24.21
CA CYS A 84 1.56 -9.72 25.11
C CYS A 84 1.07 -10.39 26.39
N ARG A 85 1.87 -11.31 26.94
CA ARG A 85 1.69 -11.88 28.27
C ARG A 85 2.39 -10.98 29.28
N ASN A 86 1.77 -10.77 30.44
CA ASN A 86 2.40 -10.08 31.57
C ASN A 86 3.02 -11.15 32.46
N ASP A 87 4.34 -11.23 32.52
CA ASP A 87 5.04 -12.23 33.33
C ASP A 87 4.78 -12.05 34.84
N ASP A 88 4.34 -10.86 35.27
CA ASP A 88 4.05 -10.55 36.68
C ASP A 88 2.69 -11.09 37.18
N ALA A 89 1.84 -11.68 36.33
CA ALA A 89 0.47 -12.09 36.69
C ALA A 89 0.29 -13.61 36.87
N ASP A 90 1.25 -14.44 36.44
CA ASP A 90 1.13 -15.90 36.48
C ASP A 90 1.99 -16.57 37.58
N ASP A 91 2.73 -15.81 38.38
CA ASP A 91 3.56 -16.34 39.48
C ASP A 91 2.78 -16.50 40.81
N TYR A 92 1.44 -16.50 40.76
CA TYR A 92 0.59 -16.60 41.96
C TYR A 92 -0.32 -17.83 42.01
N ASP A 93 -0.30 -18.71 41.00
CA ASP A 93 -1.25 -19.84 40.92
C ASP A 93 -0.62 -21.24 40.91
N ASP A 94 0.65 -21.40 41.28
CA ASP A 94 1.27 -22.73 41.46
C ASP A 94 2.01 -22.83 42.81
N ASP A 95 1.28 -22.80 43.93
CA ASP A 95 1.84 -23.24 45.21
C ASP A 95 0.79 -23.89 46.13
N GLU A 96 0.11 -24.93 45.64
CA GLU A 96 -0.42 -26.00 46.51
C GLU A 96 -0.35 -27.36 45.82
N GLY A 97 0.60 -28.21 46.25
CA GLY A 97 0.42 -29.67 46.18
C GLY A 97 1.61 -30.52 45.76
N SER A 98 2.26 -31.13 46.76
CA SER A 98 2.96 -32.44 46.71
C SER A 98 4.41 -32.52 46.20
N SER A 99 5.33 -32.38 47.15
CA SER A 99 6.42 -33.29 47.50
C SER A 99 7.12 -34.17 46.42
N SER A 100 8.44 -33.97 46.37
CA SER A 100 9.53 -34.95 46.17
C SER A 100 9.88 -35.40 44.75
N SER A 101 10.96 -34.83 44.20
CA SER A 101 12.22 -35.56 43.96
C SER A 101 13.30 -34.60 43.46
N LEU A 102 14.48 -34.68 44.09
CA LEU A 102 15.70 -34.03 43.63
C LEU A 102 16.04 -34.52 42.22
N SER A 103 16.09 -33.60 41.25
CA SER A 103 17.07 -33.67 40.18
C SER A 103 17.58 -32.26 39.93
N SER A 104 18.82 -32.05 40.36
CA SER A 104 19.63 -30.89 40.03
C SER A 104 19.98 -30.96 38.54
N SER A 105 19.15 -30.37 37.68
CA SER A 105 19.56 -29.91 36.37
C SER A 105 19.57 -28.39 36.42
N SER A 106 20.77 -27.85 36.51
CA SER A 106 21.07 -26.47 36.19
C SER A 106 20.62 -26.18 34.76
N SER A 107 19.37 -25.77 34.58
CA SER A 107 18.91 -25.13 33.37
C SER A 107 19.56 -23.75 33.35
N SER A 108 20.64 -23.67 32.59
CA SER A 108 21.20 -22.42 32.10
C SER A 108 20.04 -21.52 31.66
N SER A 109 19.82 -20.44 32.40
CA SER A 109 18.99 -19.31 32.02
C SER A 109 19.59 -18.71 30.75
N SER A 110 19.27 -19.29 29.60
CA SER A 110 19.47 -18.66 28.31
C SER A 110 18.56 -17.43 28.31
N SER A 111 19.17 -16.28 28.58
CA SER A 111 18.59 -14.95 28.43
C SER A 111 18.06 -14.79 27.01
N HIS A 112 16.85 -15.29 26.73
CA HIS A 112 16.11 -14.95 25.54
C HIS A 112 15.70 -13.48 25.71
N SER A 113 16.49 -12.58 25.10
CA SER A 113 16.15 -11.17 25.05
C SER A 113 14.82 -11.03 24.30
N HIS A 114 13.75 -10.69 25.01
CA HIS A 114 12.45 -10.47 24.41
C HIS A 114 12.48 -9.20 23.56
N HIS A 115 11.86 -9.26 22.39
CA HIS A 115 11.79 -8.12 21.50
C HIS A 115 10.74 -7.12 22.00
N PRO A 116 10.96 -5.82 21.78
CA PRO A 116 9.99 -4.83 22.16
C PRO A 116 8.73 -4.92 21.30
N TRP A 117 7.54 -4.68 21.87
CA TRP A 117 6.25 -4.94 21.20
C TRP A 117 6.10 -4.23 19.83
N TYR A 118 6.72 -3.06 19.67
CA TYR A 118 6.65 -2.27 18.44
C TYR A 118 7.40 -2.93 17.26
N GLU A 119 8.32 -3.87 17.52
CA GLU A 119 8.99 -4.65 16.47
C GLU A 119 8.03 -5.62 15.80
N TYR A 120 7.08 -6.22 16.54
CA TYR A 120 6.04 -7.09 15.96
C TYR A 120 5.09 -6.31 15.05
N LEU A 121 4.85 -5.04 15.35
CA LEU A 121 4.08 -4.12 14.50
C LEU A 121 4.89 -3.58 13.31
N GLY A 122 6.17 -3.96 13.21
CA GLY A 122 7.11 -3.50 12.19
C GLY A 122 7.32 -1.99 12.18
N LEU A 123 7.23 -1.35 13.36
CA LEU A 123 7.59 0.06 13.57
C LEU A 123 9.12 0.22 13.66
N THR A 124 9.83 -0.44 12.74
CA THR A 124 11.29 -0.38 12.61
C THR A 124 11.66 0.27 11.27
N TRP A 125 12.85 0.87 11.22
CA TRP A 125 13.32 1.58 10.02
C TRP A 125 14.62 0.96 9.52
N ARG A 126 14.62 0.41 8.30
CA ARG A 126 15.79 -0.25 7.68
C ARG A 126 15.98 0.25 6.23
N PRO A 127 16.54 1.45 6.04
CA PRO A 127 16.43 2.20 4.80
C PRO A 127 17.02 1.48 3.59
N ALA A 128 18.15 0.79 3.75
CA ALA A 128 18.78 0.05 2.66
C ALA A 128 17.93 -1.12 2.14
N ARG A 129 17.13 -1.75 3.01
CA ARG A 129 16.20 -2.82 2.63
C ARG A 129 14.95 -2.25 1.99
N ASP A 130 14.42 -1.19 2.59
CA ASP A 130 13.19 -0.54 2.13
C ASP A 130 13.35 0.02 0.71
N VAL A 131 14.53 0.57 0.38
CA VAL A 131 14.87 1.00 -0.99
C VAL A 131 14.86 -0.16 -1.99
N ARG A 132 15.38 -1.34 -1.63
CA ARG A 132 15.39 -2.51 -2.55
C ARG A 132 13.97 -2.99 -2.87
N ILE A 133 13.08 -2.94 -1.89
CA ILE A 133 11.67 -3.27 -2.10
C ILE A 133 10.97 -2.21 -2.94
N GLY A 134 11.27 -0.93 -2.69
CA GLY A 134 10.81 0.16 -3.56
C GLY A 134 11.23 -0.06 -5.03
N LEU A 135 12.49 -0.46 -5.27
CA LEU A 135 12.98 -0.81 -6.61
C LEU A 135 12.26 -2.02 -7.22
N HIS A 136 11.94 -3.03 -6.39
CA HIS A 136 11.17 -4.18 -6.82
C HIS A 136 9.76 -3.77 -7.28
N VAL A 137 9.04 -2.94 -6.51
CA VAL A 137 7.72 -2.42 -6.93
C VAL A 137 7.85 -1.56 -8.19
N LEU A 138 8.92 -0.77 -8.30
CA LEU A 138 9.18 0.08 -9.47
C LEU A 138 9.29 -0.69 -10.78
N SER A 139 9.64 -1.98 -10.76
CA SER A 139 9.73 -2.77 -11.98
C SER A 139 8.38 -2.89 -12.70
N LEU A 140 7.26 -2.91 -11.96
CA LEU A 140 5.90 -2.91 -12.54
C LEU A 140 5.59 -1.63 -13.32
N TYR A 141 6.29 -0.53 -13.03
CA TYR A 141 6.09 0.75 -13.70
C TYR A 141 6.97 0.95 -14.94
N LEU A 142 7.69 -0.07 -15.39
CA LEU A 142 8.48 0.01 -16.63
C LEU A 142 7.60 0.34 -17.86
N GLY A 143 6.38 -0.20 -17.93
CA GLY A 143 5.40 0.10 -18.98
C GLY A 143 4.96 1.59 -18.99
N PRO A 144 4.39 2.12 -17.88
CA PRO A 144 4.02 3.53 -17.77
C PRO A 144 5.19 4.50 -17.98
N LEU A 145 6.38 4.18 -17.46
CA LEU A 145 7.60 4.97 -17.72
C LEU A 145 7.94 4.98 -19.22
N SER A 146 7.79 3.84 -19.90
CA SER A 146 7.97 3.73 -21.34
C SER A 146 6.93 4.57 -22.10
N CYS A 147 5.67 4.58 -21.68
CA CYS A 147 4.64 5.44 -22.26
C CYS A 147 5.04 6.92 -22.15
N ALA A 148 5.45 7.37 -20.96
CA ALA A 148 5.82 8.76 -20.74
C ALA A 148 7.07 9.15 -21.55
N TRP A 149 8.08 8.29 -21.61
CA TRP A 149 9.28 8.48 -22.42
C TRP A 149 8.95 8.53 -23.92
N LEU A 150 8.18 7.57 -24.42
CA LEU A 150 7.81 7.50 -25.84
C LEU A 150 6.91 8.65 -26.27
N GLY A 151 6.00 9.10 -25.40
CA GLY A 151 5.20 10.30 -25.62
C GLY A 151 6.06 11.55 -25.76
N MET A 152 7.03 11.74 -24.85
CA MET A 152 8.00 12.83 -24.92
C MET A 152 8.85 12.74 -26.20
N TYR A 153 9.35 11.55 -26.53
CA TYR A 153 10.16 11.30 -27.72
C TYR A 153 9.37 11.59 -29.02
N HIS A 154 8.13 11.10 -29.11
CA HIS A 154 7.25 11.30 -30.25
C HIS A 154 6.95 12.79 -30.47
N ARG A 155 6.63 13.51 -29.40
CA ARG A 155 6.38 14.96 -29.45
C ARG A 155 7.64 15.73 -29.89
N GLY A 156 8.83 15.30 -29.45
CA GLY A 156 10.10 15.86 -29.93
C GLY A 156 10.27 15.71 -31.45
N ARG A 157 9.93 14.53 -32.01
CA ARG A 157 9.98 14.28 -33.46
C ARG A 157 8.98 15.14 -34.23
N LEU A 158 7.78 15.31 -33.67
CA LEU A 158 6.74 16.15 -34.25
C LEU A 158 7.14 17.63 -34.28
N LEU A 159 7.74 18.14 -33.21
CA LEU A 159 8.26 19.52 -33.14
C LEU A 159 9.34 19.76 -34.20
N ARG A 160 10.25 18.80 -34.40
CA ARG A 160 11.27 18.88 -35.46
C ARG A 160 10.63 18.87 -36.85
N HIS A 161 9.68 17.97 -37.10
CA HIS A 161 9.01 17.86 -38.38
C HIS A 161 8.24 19.13 -38.74
N ARG A 162 7.49 19.70 -37.80
CA ARG A 162 6.75 20.96 -38.00
C ARG A 162 7.68 22.10 -38.41
N ARG A 163 8.85 22.21 -37.77
CA ARG A 163 9.85 23.22 -38.12
C ARG A 163 10.47 23.03 -39.50
N MET A 164 10.72 21.77 -39.93
CA MET A 164 11.23 21.50 -41.28
C MET A 164 10.15 21.68 -42.37
N GLY A 165 8.88 21.68 -41.98
CA GLY A 165 7.71 21.84 -42.87
C GLY A 165 7.09 23.25 -42.87
N GLU A 166 7.66 24.23 -42.15
CA GLU A 166 7.27 25.65 -42.19
C GLU A 166 7.44 26.18 -43.63
N GLY A 167 6.40 25.99 -44.46
CA GLY A 167 6.37 26.38 -45.88
C GLY A 167 5.45 25.53 -46.77
N LYS A 168 4.99 24.34 -46.35
CA LYS A 168 4.04 23.50 -47.10
C LYS A 168 2.79 23.25 -46.26
N GLY A 169 1.64 23.64 -46.79
CA GLY A 169 0.36 23.79 -46.08
C GLY A 169 -0.11 22.58 -45.24
N SER A 170 -1.09 22.87 -44.38
CA SER A 170 -1.74 22.02 -43.38
C SER A 170 -2.34 20.72 -43.95
N GLY A 171 -1.49 19.77 -44.34
CA GLY A 171 -1.87 18.39 -44.68
C GLY A 171 -1.77 17.45 -43.47
N ARG A 172 -2.52 16.35 -43.51
CA ARG A 172 -2.49 15.26 -42.52
C ARG A 172 -1.05 14.77 -42.34
N ILE A 173 -0.55 14.75 -41.10
CA ILE A 173 0.84 14.34 -40.79
C ILE A 173 1.00 12.85 -41.06
N ASP A 174 1.86 12.50 -42.01
CA ASP A 174 2.29 11.13 -42.27
C ASP A 174 3.35 10.72 -41.24
N ILE A 175 2.96 9.86 -40.29
CA ILE A 175 3.81 9.37 -39.20
C ILE A 175 5.06 8.66 -39.74
N GLY A 176 4.97 8.01 -40.91
CA GLY A 176 6.08 7.31 -41.55
C GLY A 176 7.21 8.25 -42.00
N ARG A 177 6.91 9.54 -42.20
CA ARG A 177 7.88 10.56 -42.65
C ARG A 177 8.52 11.35 -41.50
N LEU A 178 8.18 11.04 -40.25
CA LEU A 178 8.78 11.72 -39.10
C LEU A 178 10.27 11.40 -39.00
N PRO A 179 11.15 12.41 -38.78
CA PRO A 179 12.59 12.17 -38.64
C PRO A 179 12.84 11.24 -37.45
N ILE A 180 13.69 10.23 -37.60
CA ILE A 180 14.00 9.26 -36.53
C ILE A 180 14.52 10.01 -35.30
N TYR A 181 15.52 10.86 -35.47
CA TYR A 181 16.09 11.64 -34.38
C TYR A 181 15.34 12.97 -34.17
N PRO A 182 14.86 13.30 -32.96
CA PRO A 182 14.19 14.58 -32.67
C PRO A 182 15.15 15.78 -32.59
N GLY A 183 16.44 15.56 -32.34
CA GLY A 183 17.39 16.64 -32.03
C GLY A 183 17.29 17.09 -30.57
N LEU A 184 18.43 17.33 -29.94
CA LEU A 184 18.52 17.67 -28.50
C LEU A 184 17.63 18.87 -28.13
N ARG A 185 17.62 19.94 -28.94
CA ARG A 185 16.80 21.13 -28.68
C ARG A 185 15.29 20.83 -28.64
N HIS A 186 14.78 20.01 -29.55
CA HIS A 186 13.35 19.66 -29.56
C HIS A 186 13.00 18.62 -28.50
N LEU A 187 13.95 17.73 -28.15
CA LEU A 187 13.78 16.79 -27.05
C LEU A 187 13.72 17.51 -25.69
N LEU A 188 14.63 18.46 -25.44
CA LEU A 188 14.61 19.30 -24.24
C LEU A 188 13.33 20.15 -24.18
N ARG A 189 12.88 20.72 -25.30
CA ARG A 189 11.60 21.44 -25.35
C ARG A 189 10.42 20.51 -25.08
N SER A 190 10.46 19.28 -25.58
CA SER A 190 9.45 18.26 -25.31
C SER A 190 9.40 17.94 -23.81
N LEU A 191 10.55 17.57 -23.22
CA LEU A 191 10.72 17.31 -21.78
C LEU A 191 10.20 18.48 -20.93
N GLN A 192 10.55 19.71 -21.31
CA GLN A 192 10.10 20.90 -20.60
C GLN A 192 8.58 21.04 -20.63
N THR A 193 7.93 20.72 -21.75
CA THR A 193 6.47 20.84 -21.91
C THR A 193 5.68 19.67 -21.34
N THR A 194 6.22 18.46 -21.33
CA THR A 194 5.49 17.25 -20.90
C THR A 194 5.75 16.87 -19.46
N TRP A 195 6.91 17.22 -18.90
CA TRP A 195 7.28 16.86 -17.53
C TRP A 195 7.55 18.10 -16.68
N VAL A 196 8.56 18.91 -17.04
CA VAL A 196 9.07 19.95 -16.12
C VAL A 196 7.99 21.00 -15.78
N ARG A 197 7.34 21.58 -16.79
CA ARG A 197 6.31 22.61 -16.56
C ARG A 197 5.10 22.06 -15.80
N PRO A 198 4.46 20.95 -16.24
CA PRO A 198 3.35 20.37 -15.48
C PRO A 198 3.73 20.04 -14.03
N THR A 199 4.89 19.41 -13.80
CA THR A 199 5.35 19.07 -12.45
C THR A 199 5.56 20.32 -11.59
N LEU A 200 6.25 21.33 -12.11
CA LEU A 200 6.43 22.59 -11.38
C LEU A 200 5.08 23.27 -11.09
N SER A 201 4.16 23.30 -12.06
CA SER A 201 2.82 23.84 -11.85
C SER A 201 2.03 23.05 -10.82
N SER A 202 2.14 21.72 -10.77
CA SER A 202 1.49 20.91 -9.73
C SER A 202 2.08 21.17 -8.34
N VAL A 203 3.41 21.34 -8.23
CA VAL A 203 4.07 21.69 -6.97
C VAL A 203 3.70 23.10 -6.52
N GLU A 204 3.73 24.06 -7.44
CA GLU A 204 3.32 25.44 -7.19
C GLU A 204 1.84 25.49 -6.76
N TYR A 205 0.98 24.75 -7.44
CA TYR A 205 -0.43 24.63 -7.07
C TYR A 205 -0.60 24.01 -5.68
N PHE A 206 0.16 22.96 -5.35
CA PHE A 206 0.11 22.34 -4.03
C PHE A 206 0.60 23.28 -2.91
N LEU A 207 1.66 24.04 -3.14
CA LEU A 207 2.31 24.88 -2.12
C LEU A 207 1.69 26.28 -1.98
N LEU A 208 1.32 26.90 -3.10
CA LEU A 208 0.96 28.32 -3.17
C LEU A 208 -0.50 28.57 -3.50
N SER A 209 -1.25 27.60 -4.05
CA SER A 209 -2.66 27.84 -4.35
C SER A 209 -3.50 27.94 -3.07
N GLY A 210 -4.56 28.76 -3.15
CA GLY A 210 -5.63 28.79 -2.14
C GLY A 210 -6.56 27.57 -2.18
N ASP A 211 -6.34 26.62 -3.10
CA ASP A 211 -7.15 25.41 -3.22
C ASP A 211 -6.77 24.40 -2.13
N VAL A 212 -7.43 24.58 -1.00
CA VAL A 212 -7.27 23.72 0.17
C VAL A 212 -7.74 22.29 -0.09
N ASP A 213 -8.74 22.09 -0.95
CA ASP A 213 -9.35 20.78 -1.23
C ASP A 213 -8.37 19.87 -1.95
N TYR A 214 -7.72 20.39 -3.00
CA TYR A 214 -6.66 19.66 -3.71
C TYR A 214 -5.52 19.25 -2.78
N ARG A 215 -5.03 20.18 -1.96
CA ARG A 215 -3.90 19.93 -1.06
C ARG A 215 -4.21 18.83 -0.05
N TRP A 216 -5.36 18.92 0.63
CA TRP A 216 -5.78 17.91 1.61
C TRP A 216 -6.07 16.56 0.96
N THR A 217 -6.65 16.56 -0.24
CA THR A 217 -6.89 15.34 -1.02
C THR A 217 -5.59 14.65 -1.43
N SER A 218 -4.58 15.41 -1.86
CA SER A 218 -3.24 14.86 -2.18
C SER A 218 -2.54 14.28 -0.96
N ILE A 219 -2.56 14.99 0.19
CA ILE A 219 -1.99 14.49 1.45
C ILE A 219 -2.69 13.20 1.90
N ARG A 220 -4.02 13.16 1.80
CA ARG A 220 -4.82 11.97 2.10
C ARG A 220 -4.38 10.78 1.24
N ASN A 221 -4.32 10.95 -0.08
CA ASN A 221 -4.09 9.84 -1.00
C ASN A 221 -2.65 9.31 -0.98
N LEU A 222 -1.66 10.18 -0.78
CA LEU A 222 -0.25 9.82 -0.90
C LEU A 222 0.43 9.51 0.43
N VAL A 223 -0.11 10.00 1.55
CA VAL A 223 0.54 9.85 2.87
C VAL A 223 -0.39 9.19 3.87
N VAL A 224 -1.52 9.83 4.17
CA VAL A 224 -2.34 9.41 5.33
C VAL A 224 -3.05 8.08 5.08
N ALA A 225 -3.69 7.90 3.93
CA ALA A 225 -4.41 6.67 3.62
C ALA A 225 -3.46 5.46 3.52
N PRO A 226 -2.34 5.51 2.75
CA PRO A 226 -1.34 4.44 2.76
C PRO A 226 -0.87 4.09 4.17
N MET A 227 -0.50 5.08 4.98
CA MET A 227 0.00 4.84 6.33
C MET A 227 -1.06 4.20 7.24
N ALA A 228 -2.27 4.76 7.29
CA ALA A 228 -3.32 4.26 8.17
C ALA A 228 -3.80 2.86 7.77
N GLU A 229 -3.92 2.61 6.46
CA GLU A 229 -4.35 1.31 5.93
C GLU A 229 -3.29 0.23 6.14
N GLU A 230 -2.00 0.52 5.92
CA GLU A 230 -0.96 -0.46 6.21
C GLU A 230 -0.84 -0.73 7.72
N VAL A 231 -0.95 0.29 8.59
CA VAL A 231 -0.99 0.07 10.05
C VAL A 231 -2.12 -0.89 10.44
N VAL A 232 -3.35 -0.61 10.02
CA VAL A 232 -4.50 -1.41 10.45
C VAL A 232 -4.44 -2.80 9.84
N PHE A 233 -4.24 -2.92 8.53
CA PHE A 233 -4.41 -4.21 7.86
C PHE A 233 -3.16 -5.09 7.91
N ARG A 234 -1.97 -4.55 8.24
CA ARG A 234 -0.71 -5.33 8.32
C ARG A 234 -0.26 -5.40 9.76
N ALA A 235 0.05 -4.25 10.37
CA ALA A 235 0.58 -4.25 11.73
C ALA A 235 -0.43 -4.81 12.76
N CYS A 236 -1.70 -4.43 12.69
CA CYS A 236 -2.68 -4.95 13.65
C CYS A 236 -3.22 -6.34 13.31
N LEU A 237 -3.24 -6.75 12.04
CA LEU A 237 -3.90 -7.99 11.60
C LEU A 237 -2.94 -9.18 11.45
N LEU A 238 -1.74 -8.97 10.89
CA LEU A 238 -0.84 -10.07 10.53
C LEU A 238 -0.14 -10.75 11.73
N PRO A 239 0.41 -10.03 12.72
CA PRO A 239 1.06 -10.69 13.85
C PRO A 239 0.11 -11.62 14.63
N PRO A 240 -1.16 -11.24 14.90
CA PRO A 240 -2.15 -12.16 15.47
C PRO A 240 -2.44 -13.37 14.58
N LEU A 241 -2.60 -13.18 13.27
CA LEU A 241 -2.85 -14.27 12.31
C LEU A 241 -1.71 -15.29 12.27
N LEU A 242 -0.47 -14.83 12.37
CA LEU A 242 0.71 -15.71 12.43
C LEU A 242 0.85 -16.43 13.77
N SER A 243 0.31 -15.84 14.84
CA SER A 243 0.51 -16.32 16.21
C SER A 243 -0.63 -17.19 16.74
N CYS A 244 -1.68 -17.44 15.95
CA CYS A 244 -2.81 -18.24 16.39
C CYS A 244 -2.45 -19.74 16.53
N THR A 245 -3.22 -20.46 17.36
CA THR A 245 -2.97 -21.86 17.72
C THR A 245 -2.95 -22.85 16.55
N SER A 246 -3.57 -22.53 15.42
CA SER A 246 -3.56 -23.39 14.23
C SER A 246 -2.28 -23.26 13.39
N GLU A 247 -1.32 -22.42 13.80
CA GLU A 247 -0.08 -22.10 13.09
C GLU A 247 -0.28 -21.92 11.58
N LEU A 248 -0.95 -20.83 11.19
CA LEU A 248 -1.09 -20.51 9.77
C LEU A 248 0.30 -20.31 9.14
N SER A 249 0.52 -20.93 7.98
CA SER A 249 1.74 -20.67 7.23
C SER A 249 1.84 -19.17 6.89
N PRO A 250 3.05 -18.58 6.87
CA PRO A 250 3.21 -17.17 6.54
C PRO A 250 2.59 -16.79 5.20
N SER A 251 2.68 -17.69 4.22
CA SER A 251 2.02 -17.57 2.91
C SER A 251 0.49 -17.51 3.01
N THR A 252 -0.12 -18.36 3.83
CA THR A 252 -1.58 -18.39 4.02
C THR A 252 -2.06 -17.11 4.70
N ALA A 253 -1.36 -16.65 5.74
CA ALA A 253 -1.67 -15.38 6.40
C ALA A 253 -1.64 -14.19 5.42
N CYS A 254 -0.66 -14.17 4.50
CA CYS A 254 -0.55 -13.15 3.46
C CYS A 254 -1.75 -13.11 2.51
N TRP A 255 -2.43 -14.24 2.27
CA TRP A 255 -3.63 -14.29 1.43
C TRP A 255 -4.93 -14.04 2.20
N ILE A 256 -4.97 -14.37 3.49
CA ILE A 256 -6.15 -14.16 4.34
C ILE A 256 -6.31 -12.69 4.74
N ALA A 257 -5.26 -12.04 5.23
CA ALA A 257 -5.35 -10.66 5.75
C ALA A 257 -5.96 -9.65 4.73
N PRO A 258 -5.59 -9.68 3.43
CA PRO A 258 -6.15 -8.79 2.42
C PRO A 258 -7.64 -9.00 2.15
N LEU A 259 -8.22 -10.15 2.50
CA LEU A 259 -9.65 -10.38 2.31
C LEU A 259 -10.48 -9.45 3.21
N PHE A 260 -10.01 -9.16 4.43
CA PHE A 260 -10.63 -8.18 5.30
C PHE A 260 -10.57 -6.76 4.71
N PHE A 261 -9.44 -6.42 4.07
CA PHE A 261 -9.27 -5.16 3.33
C PHE A 261 -10.18 -5.09 2.08
N GLY A 262 -10.26 -6.17 1.31
CA GLY A 262 -11.10 -6.26 0.11
C GLY A 262 -12.59 -6.16 0.44
N VAL A 263 -13.04 -6.84 1.51
CA VAL A 263 -14.43 -6.77 1.99
C VAL A 263 -14.78 -5.38 2.47
N ALA A 264 -13.87 -4.71 3.19
CA ALA A 264 -14.03 -3.31 3.58
C ALA A 264 -14.33 -2.39 2.39
N HIS A 265 -13.88 -2.72 1.17
CA HIS A 265 -14.12 -1.91 -0.03
C HIS A 265 -15.44 -2.24 -0.78
N LEU A 266 -16.12 -3.35 -0.46
CA LEU A 266 -17.43 -3.66 -1.08
C LEU A 266 -18.49 -2.58 -0.81
N HIS A 267 -18.34 -1.79 0.25
CA HIS A 267 -19.25 -0.67 0.52
C HIS A 267 -19.27 0.36 -0.63
N HIS A 268 -18.19 0.50 -1.41
CA HIS A 268 -18.16 1.37 -2.59
C HIS A 268 -19.07 0.86 -3.70
N LEU A 269 -19.12 -0.45 -3.92
CA LEU A 269 -20.05 -1.07 -4.87
C LEU A 269 -21.50 -0.87 -4.43
N VAL A 270 -21.79 -1.05 -3.13
CA VAL A 270 -23.13 -0.82 -2.56
C VAL A 270 -23.55 0.64 -2.78
N GLU A 271 -22.67 1.59 -2.50
CA GLU A 271 -22.93 3.02 -2.67
C GLU A 271 -23.17 3.39 -4.15
N GLN A 272 -22.36 2.87 -5.08
CA GLN A 272 -22.55 3.09 -6.51
C GLN A 272 -23.88 2.50 -7.01
N CYS A 273 -24.26 1.32 -6.52
CA CYS A 273 -25.55 0.70 -6.84
C CYS A 273 -26.74 1.51 -6.29
N ARG A 274 -26.63 2.06 -5.07
CA ARG A 274 -27.67 2.93 -4.47
C ARG A 274 -27.88 4.21 -5.27
N ARG A 275 -26.82 4.93 -5.60
CA ARG A 275 -26.90 6.16 -6.41
C ARG A 275 -27.54 5.91 -7.77
N ARG A 276 -27.22 4.79 -8.41
CA ARG A 276 -27.88 4.40 -9.67
C ARG A 276 -29.39 4.21 -9.49
N ARG A 277 -29.83 3.53 -8.42
CA ARG A 277 -31.25 3.28 -8.14
C ARG A 277 -32.02 4.58 -7.88
N GLU A 278 -31.43 5.50 -7.13
CA GLU A 278 -32.00 6.81 -6.81
C GLU A 278 -32.07 7.73 -8.04
N SER A 279 -31.07 7.72 -8.92
CA SER A 279 -31.11 8.49 -10.18
C SER A 279 -32.01 7.87 -11.26
N SER A 280 -32.32 6.57 -11.19
CA SER A 280 -33.23 5.91 -12.15
C SER A 280 -34.70 6.24 -11.89
N SER A 281 -35.04 6.69 -10.67
CA SER A 281 -36.37 7.21 -10.30
C SER A 281 -36.62 8.66 -10.70
N SER A 282 -35.59 9.37 -11.19
CA SER A 282 -35.69 10.77 -11.64
C SER A 282 -35.36 10.84 -13.12
N SER A 283 -36.39 10.81 -13.96
CA SER A 283 -36.32 10.86 -15.42
C SER A 283 -35.45 12.03 -15.92
N SER A 284 -34.20 11.76 -16.31
CA SER A 284 -33.42 12.59 -17.23
C SER A 284 -32.24 11.82 -17.81
N SER A 285 -32.15 11.82 -19.15
CA SER A 285 -31.10 11.23 -19.97
C SER A 285 -29.70 11.66 -19.53
N SER A 286 -29.04 10.81 -18.75
CA SER A 286 -27.58 10.85 -18.61
C SER A 286 -27.04 9.46 -18.94
N SER A 287 -25.91 9.43 -19.66
CA SER A 287 -25.24 8.21 -20.13
C SER A 287 -24.62 7.47 -18.93
N TYR A 288 -25.46 6.81 -18.14
CA TYR A 288 -25.01 6.05 -16.99
C TYR A 288 -24.32 4.76 -17.45
N PRO A 289 -23.17 4.39 -16.84
CA PRO A 289 -22.51 3.13 -17.15
C PRO A 289 -23.44 1.95 -16.86
N THR A 290 -23.54 1.02 -17.82
CA THR A 290 -24.32 -0.22 -17.68
C THR A 290 -23.93 -0.95 -16.40
N PHE A 291 -24.88 -1.62 -15.72
CA PHE A 291 -24.59 -2.44 -14.53
C PHE A 291 -23.39 -3.38 -14.71
N ARG A 292 -23.28 -4.00 -15.90
CA ARG A 292 -22.13 -4.83 -16.29
C ARG A 292 -20.79 -4.10 -16.16
N ARG A 293 -20.72 -2.82 -16.57
CA ARG A 293 -19.49 -2.00 -16.47
C ARG A 293 -19.14 -1.66 -15.03
N LEU A 294 -20.13 -1.36 -14.19
CA LEU A 294 -19.94 -1.12 -12.76
C LEU A 294 -19.44 -2.38 -12.04
N LEU A 295 -20.05 -3.53 -12.34
CA LEU A 295 -19.66 -4.82 -11.79
C LEU A 295 -18.23 -5.19 -12.20
N MET A 296 -17.91 -5.09 -13.50
CA MET A 296 -16.55 -5.36 -13.99
C MET A 296 -15.51 -4.42 -13.37
N GLY A 297 -15.82 -3.13 -13.24
CA GLY A 297 -14.93 -2.16 -12.58
C GLY A 297 -14.70 -2.50 -11.11
N SER A 298 -15.76 -2.88 -10.39
CA SER A 298 -15.67 -3.23 -8.97
C SER A 298 -14.93 -4.54 -8.74
N LEU A 299 -15.14 -5.55 -9.60
CA LEU A 299 -14.38 -6.80 -9.56
C LEU A 299 -12.90 -6.56 -9.86
N ALA A 300 -12.59 -5.77 -10.89
CA ALA A 300 -11.22 -5.42 -11.22
C ALA A 300 -10.54 -4.68 -10.07
N GLN A 301 -11.23 -3.71 -9.46
CA GLN A 301 -10.74 -3.00 -8.28
C GLN A 301 -10.50 -3.97 -7.12
N TRP A 302 -11.48 -4.83 -6.79
CA TRP A 302 -11.37 -5.80 -5.72
C TRP A 302 -10.21 -6.79 -5.93
N THR A 303 -10.08 -7.35 -7.13
CA THR A 303 -8.96 -8.24 -7.49
C THR A 303 -7.62 -7.52 -7.35
N TYR A 304 -7.51 -6.31 -7.87
CA TYR A 304 -6.29 -5.51 -7.75
C TYR A 304 -5.95 -5.23 -6.28
N THR A 305 -6.92 -4.79 -5.48
CA THR A 305 -6.69 -4.49 -4.06
C THR A 305 -6.32 -5.73 -3.25
N THR A 306 -6.88 -6.89 -3.58
CA THR A 306 -6.55 -8.16 -2.93
C THR A 306 -5.14 -8.62 -3.30
N LEU A 307 -4.76 -8.55 -4.57
CA LEU A 307 -3.41 -8.90 -5.03
C LEU A 307 -2.34 -7.97 -4.45
N PHE A 308 -2.58 -6.65 -4.52
CA PHE A 308 -1.71 -5.67 -3.87
C PHE A 308 -1.62 -5.94 -2.36
N GLY A 309 -2.75 -6.27 -1.74
CA GLY A 309 -2.79 -6.53 -0.32
C GLY A 309 -1.97 -7.76 0.08
N ALA A 310 -2.02 -8.82 -0.72
CA ALA A 310 -1.22 -10.02 -0.51
C ALA A 310 0.27 -9.73 -0.67
N TYR A 311 0.63 -8.93 -1.67
CA TYR A 311 2.00 -8.45 -1.83
C TYR A 311 2.49 -7.62 -0.64
N ALA A 312 1.71 -6.63 -0.20
CA ALA A 312 2.08 -5.80 0.96
C ALA A 312 2.19 -6.62 2.26
N SER A 313 1.37 -7.67 2.40
CA SER A 313 1.45 -8.63 3.50
C SER A 313 2.74 -9.44 3.42
N PHE A 314 3.08 -9.96 2.25
CA PHE A 314 4.34 -10.66 2.02
C PHE A 314 5.55 -9.78 2.36
N VAL A 315 5.57 -8.54 1.85
CA VAL A 315 6.63 -7.56 2.17
C VAL A 315 6.78 -7.36 3.68
N PHE A 316 5.67 -7.16 4.40
CA PHE A 316 5.68 -6.96 5.85
C PHE A 316 6.18 -8.21 6.59
N VAL A 317 5.66 -9.39 6.25
CA VAL A 317 6.05 -10.68 6.84
C VAL A 317 7.53 -10.97 6.61
N SER A 318 8.02 -10.77 5.39
CA SER A 318 9.40 -11.02 5.04
C SER A 318 10.35 -10.03 5.72
N THR A 319 9.97 -8.74 5.82
CA THR A 319 10.91 -7.72 6.31
C THR A 319 10.81 -7.36 7.77
N GLY A 320 9.65 -7.58 8.41
CA GLY A 320 9.34 -7.05 9.74
C GLY A 320 9.30 -5.52 9.80
N SER A 321 9.05 -4.86 8.66
CA SER A 321 9.01 -3.39 8.54
C SER A 321 7.76 -2.97 7.78
N LEU A 322 7.03 -2.00 8.33
CA LEU A 322 5.83 -1.45 7.71
C LEU A 322 6.16 -0.42 6.63
N THR A 323 7.29 0.27 6.77
CA THR A 323 7.80 1.28 5.84
C THR A 323 7.74 0.87 4.37
N PRO A 324 8.30 -0.29 3.94
CA PRO A 324 8.30 -0.66 2.53
C PRO A 324 6.88 -0.90 1.99
N SER A 325 5.97 -1.44 2.81
CA SER A 325 4.56 -1.61 2.43
C SER A 325 3.86 -0.25 2.27
N ILE A 326 4.11 0.72 3.16
CA ILE A 326 3.57 2.08 3.05
C ILE A 326 4.07 2.77 1.80
N VAL A 327 5.39 2.68 1.52
CA VAL A 327 5.99 3.26 0.31
C VAL A 327 5.42 2.62 -0.94
N ALA A 328 5.34 1.28 -0.99
CA ALA A 328 4.72 0.57 -2.11
C ALA A 328 3.27 1.02 -2.34
N HIS A 329 2.49 1.16 -1.28
CA HIS A 329 1.10 1.64 -1.34
C HIS A 329 1.02 3.07 -1.87
N ALA A 330 1.81 3.99 -1.31
CA ALA A 330 1.85 5.38 -1.78
C ALA A 330 2.22 5.48 -3.27
N MET A 331 3.15 4.64 -3.74
CA MET A 331 3.54 4.56 -5.14
C MET A 331 2.41 4.02 -6.03
N CYS A 332 1.69 2.99 -5.58
CA CYS A 332 0.49 2.49 -6.25
C CYS A 332 -0.59 3.57 -6.37
N ASN A 333 -0.84 4.33 -5.30
CA ASN A 333 -1.81 5.42 -5.32
C ASN A 333 -1.38 6.56 -6.25
N TYR A 334 -0.08 6.84 -6.34
CA TYR A 334 0.46 7.86 -7.23
C TYR A 334 0.39 7.45 -8.71
N MET A 335 0.85 6.24 -9.03
CA MET A 335 0.98 5.77 -10.41
C MET A 335 -0.34 5.27 -11.01
N GLY A 336 -1.23 4.72 -10.17
CA GLY A 336 -2.50 4.16 -10.59
C GLY A 336 -2.39 2.91 -11.47
N LEU A 337 -3.51 2.52 -12.06
CA LEU A 337 -3.59 1.42 -13.01
C LEU A 337 -3.14 1.87 -14.40
N PRO A 338 -2.56 0.95 -15.20
CA PRO A 338 -2.15 1.27 -16.57
C PRO A 338 -3.35 1.69 -17.43
N ASP A 339 -3.25 2.85 -18.08
CA ASP A 339 -4.24 3.30 -19.06
C ASP A 339 -4.02 2.57 -20.41
N PRO A 340 -4.95 1.71 -20.86
CA PRO A 340 -4.83 1.02 -22.14
C PRO A 340 -5.06 1.93 -23.35
N GLY A 341 -5.25 3.24 -23.18
CA GLY A 341 -5.48 4.20 -24.25
C GLY A 341 -4.47 4.14 -25.40
N PHE A 342 -3.22 3.74 -25.14
CA PHE A 342 -2.19 3.54 -26.17
C PHE A 342 -2.49 2.40 -27.15
N LEU A 343 -3.42 1.50 -26.83
CA LEU A 343 -3.86 0.40 -27.71
C LEU A 343 -4.91 0.84 -28.73
N LEU A 344 -5.61 1.94 -28.48
CA LEU A 344 -6.70 2.43 -29.31
C LEU A 344 -6.20 3.47 -30.31
N ALA A 345 -6.54 3.31 -31.58
CA ALA A 345 -6.20 4.25 -32.65
C ALA A 345 -7.28 5.34 -32.82
N ASN A 346 -7.73 5.97 -31.72
CA ASN A 346 -8.86 6.89 -31.75
C ASN A 346 -8.41 8.37 -31.80
N GLY A 347 -8.33 8.93 -33.01
CA GLY A 347 -8.30 10.38 -33.27
C GLY A 347 -6.95 10.98 -33.71
N ASP A 348 -6.87 12.31 -33.70
CA ASP A 348 -5.79 13.14 -34.26
C ASP A 348 -4.37 12.68 -33.86
N PRO A 349 -3.45 12.40 -34.82
CA PRO A 349 -2.05 12.03 -34.56
C PRO A 349 -1.23 13.10 -33.81
N THR A 350 -1.77 14.30 -33.62
CA THR A 350 -1.16 15.34 -32.79
C THR A 350 -1.57 15.30 -31.31
N SER A 351 -2.61 14.52 -30.98
CA SER A 351 -3.00 14.23 -29.60
C SER A 351 -1.98 13.31 -28.94
N SER A 352 -1.61 13.59 -27.68
CA SER A 352 -0.58 12.84 -26.95
C SER A 352 -0.79 11.34 -26.96
N ASN A 353 -2.05 10.88 -26.97
CA ASN A 353 -2.39 9.46 -26.85
C ASN A 353 -2.33 8.70 -28.19
N ASN A 354 -2.55 9.38 -29.33
CA ASN A 354 -2.53 8.73 -30.65
C ASN A 354 -1.11 8.49 -31.18
N GLY A 355 -0.15 9.30 -30.74
CA GLY A 355 1.27 9.08 -31.06
C GLY A 355 1.84 7.79 -30.46
N LEU A 356 1.28 7.33 -29.32
CA LEU A 356 1.75 6.10 -28.65
C LEU A 356 1.30 4.82 -29.36
N TYR A 357 0.21 4.85 -30.14
CA TYR A 357 -0.29 3.67 -30.87
C TYR A 357 0.77 3.07 -31.81
N VAL A 358 1.63 3.92 -32.37
CA VAL A 358 2.78 3.52 -33.22
C VAL A 358 3.76 2.64 -32.45
N TYR A 359 3.90 2.89 -31.15
CA TYR A 359 4.82 2.19 -30.25
C TYR A 359 4.13 1.10 -29.42
N ARG A 360 2.85 0.78 -29.67
CA ARG A 360 2.06 -0.14 -28.83
C ARG A 360 2.73 -1.49 -28.57
N ARG A 361 3.40 -2.08 -29.58
CA ARG A 361 4.12 -3.36 -29.42
C ARG A 361 5.26 -3.24 -28.42
N LEU A 362 6.06 -2.17 -28.53
CA LEU A 362 7.16 -1.89 -27.61
C LEU A 362 6.62 -1.63 -26.19
N ILE A 363 5.55 -0.84 -26.07
CA ILE A 363 4.91 -0.55 -24.78
C ILE A 363 4.44 -1.84 -24.12
N VAL A 364 3.73 -2.72 -24.85
CA VAL A 364 3.31 -4.04 -24.34
C VAL A 364 4.50 -4.87 -23.90
N ILE A 365 5.58 -4.92 -24.69
CA ILE A 365 6.81 -5.62 -24.30
C ILE A 365 7.36 -5.05 -22.98
N MET A 366 7.39 -3.73 -22.80
CA MET A 366 7.88 -3.11 -21.57
C MET A 366 7.00 -3.38 -20.35
N TYR A 367 5.68 -3.50 -20.52
CA TYR A 367 4.80 -4.02 -19.46
C TYR A 367 5.14 -5.47 -19.10
N LEU A 368 5.30 -6.34 -20.10
CA LEU A 368 5.64 -7.75 -19.87
C LEU A 368 7.01 -7.91 -19.20
N VAL A 369 8.01 -7.14 -19.62
CA VAL A 369 9.34 -7.12 -19.00
C VAL A 369 9.25 -6.63 -17.56
N GLY A 370 8.48 -5.57 -17.28
CA GLY A 370 8.28 -5.07 -15.93
C GLY A 370 7.67 -6.12 -14.99
N MET A 371 6.65 -6.84 -15.48
CA MET A 371 6.04 -7.97 -14.76
C MET A 371 7.00 -9.14 -14.59
N ALA A 372 7.80 -9.49 -15.60
CA ALA A 372 8.79 -10.54 -15.49
C ALA A 372 9.87 -10.19 -14.46
N LEU A 373 10.38 -8.96 -14.47
CA LEU A 373 11.34 -8.48 -13.46
C LEU A 373 10.75 -8.49 -12.06
N PHE A 374 9.47 -8.13 -11.91
CA PHE A 374 8.77 -8.22 -10.64
C PHE A 374 8.72 -9.67 -10.13
N VAL A 375 8.29 -10.61 -10.97
CA VAL A 375 8.22 -12.04 -10.60
C VAL A 375 9.62 -12.60 -10.29
N LEU A 376 10.63 -12.30 -11.11
CA LEU A 376 12.01 -12.72 -10.88
C LEU A 376 12.58 -12.18 -9.58
N GLY A 377 12.12 -11.00 -9.14
CA GLY A 377 12.58 -10.40 -7.90
C GLY A 377 12.25 -11.23 -6.65
N PHE A 378 11.18 -12.03 -6.66
CA PHE A 378 10.88 -12.97 -5.57
C PHE A 378 11.92 -14.10 -5.46
N TYR A 379 12.54 -14.48 -6.57
CA TYR A 379 13.55 -15.56 -6.63
C TYR A 379 14.98 -15.04 -6.51
N SER A 380 15.17 -13.75 -6.28
CA SER A 380 16.51 -13.17 -6.17
C SER A 380 17.13 -13.53 -4.81
N ASN A 381 18.06 -14.49 -4.80
CA ASN A 381 18.79 -14.99 -3.61
C ASN A 381 19.27 -13.85 -2.68
N SER A 382 18.48 -13.53 -1.65
CA SER A 382 18.75 -12.48 -0.65
C SER A 382 18.92 -11.03 -1.15
N MET A 383 18.76 -10.77 -2.45
CA MET A 383 19.03 -9.44 -3.00
C MET A 383 17.93 -8.46 -2.61
N ILE A 384 16.67 -8.86 -2.82
CA ILE A 384 15.50 -8.01 -2.57
C ILE A 384 14.84 -8.35 -1.24
N PHE A 385 14.56 -9.64 -1.02
CA PHE A 385 13.93 -10.15 0.19
C PHE A 385 14.92 -10.98 1.00
N PRO A 386 14.82 -11.00 2.34
CA PRO A 386 15.65 -11.88 3.16
C PRO A 386 15.29 -13.35 2.91
N GLU A 387 16.28 -14.25 3.00
CA GLU A 387 16.10 -15.71 2.89
C GLU A 387 15.11 -16.27 3.91
N VAL A 388 15.13 -15.75 5.14
CA VAL A 388 14.20 -16.11 6.20
C VAL A 388 13.30 -14.91 6.51
N SER A 389 12.00 -15.16 6.59
CA SER A 389 11.03 -14.12 6.94
C SER A 389 11.25 -13.62 8.36
N VAL A 390 11.38 -12.30 8.51
CA VAL A 390 11.73 -11.67 9.79
C VAL A 390 10.57 -11.71 10.78
N LEU A 391 9.33 -11.45 10.36
CA LEU A 391 8.22 -11.38 11.30
C LEU A 391 7.90 -12.74 11.96
N PRO A 392 7.83 -13.88 11.23
CA PRO A 392 7.65 -15.19 11.86
C PRO A 392 8.80 -15.57 12.81
N SER A 393 10.04 -15.20 12.48
CA SER A 393 11.19 -15.47 13.35
C SER A 393 11.22 -14.60 14.60
N LEU A 394 10.63 -13.40 14.57
CA LEU A 394 10.37 -12.58 15.76
C LEU A 394 9.30 -13.23 16.65
N LEU A 395 8.21 -13.71 16.05
CA LEU A 395 7.08 -14.30 16.77
C LEU A 395 7.41 -15.68 17.35
N TYR A 396 8.22 -16.48 16.65
CA TYR A 396 8.62 -17.82 17.07
C TYR A 396 10.15 -17.96 17.03
N PRO A 397 10.88 -17.38 18.00
CA PRO A 397 12.33 -17.46 18.05
C PRO A 397 12.79 -18.92 18.12
N GLY A 398 13.65 -19.32 17.18
CA GLY A 398 14.20 -20.69 17.09
C GLY A 398 13.42 -21.66 16.19
N LYS A 399 12.24 -21.28 15.69
CA LYS A 399 11.47 -22.08 14.70
C LYS A 399 11.69 -21.50 13.31
N VAL A 400 12.43 -22.21 12.45
CA VAL A 400 12.62 -21.79 11.05
C VAL A 400 11.33 -22.08 10.30
N MET A 401 10.50 -21.05 10.09
CA MET A 401 9.33 -21.13 9.22
C MET A 401 9.72 -20.74 7.80
N GLY A 402 9.66 -21.71 6.88
CA GLY A 402 9.95 -21.54 5.45
C GLY A 402 8.80 -20.94 4.66
#